data_AF-A0A7M2X921-F1
#
_entry.id   AF-A0A7M2X921-F1
#
_cell.length_a   1.000
_cell.length_b   1.000
_cell.length_c   1.000
_cell.angle_alpha   90.00
_cell.angle_beta   90.00
_cell.angle_gamma   90.00
#
_symmetry.space_group_name_H-M   'P 1'
#
loop_
_entity.id
_entity.type
_entity.pdbx_description
1 polymer ?
#
loop_
_entity_poly.entity_id
_entity_poly.type
_entity_poly.pdbx_seq_one_letter_code
_entity_poly.pdbx_strand_id
1 'polypeptide(L)'
;MTRLLLTTLCTLLLQLVPIPVAHAQTYTVDAITDANFGDVVSAASGQTVFRSNASSGSVTVASGSGVRLSNTAANAEVTISCSNTFACNATNVQVTLALAGSPTGRVGYITAISVANGTATVSSAYSAGNYVVINLAPIPRRSSRTFLIGFDLPVDGNESANSTGTATSSYLITAQRATGGGSDSLVGNILAKVIRPVSIAKTQDLQFGAVTRPTSGSGAVTLTPDGVVSVSGTNVRRFPAPAATAAQFTVSGEGGQAVTVSVPTTMTLSGSGGSVTATLTNVGGGPQVLSGSTGSAGTVNVSVGGSVPLSGSSALGTLTGTVTVMVQYN
;
A
#
# COMPACT_ATOMS: atom_id res chain seq x y z
N MET A 1 -7.67 42.14 -82.43
CA MET A 1 -8.03 41.44 -83.69
C MET A 1 -8.16 39.97 -83.38
N THR A 2 -9.33 39.38 -83.72
CA THR A 2 -9.62 37.96 -84.00
C THR A 2 -9.30 36.91 -82.92
N ARG A 3 -10.30 36.47 -82.11
CA ARG A 3 -11.27 35.36 -82.33
C ARG A 3 -10.63 33.98 -82.55
N LEU A 4 -10.83 33.02 -81.63
CA LEU A 4 -11.65 31.80 -81.88
C LEU A 4 -11.87 30.95 -80.62
N LEU A 5 -13.14 30.53 -80.43
CA LEU A 5 -13.62 29.45 -79.56
C LEU A 5 -13.19 28.05 -80.09
N LEU A 6 -13.12 27.03 -79.22
CA LEU A 6 -13.66 25.66 -79.40
C LEU A 6 -13.31 24.80 -78.14
N THR A 7 -14.25 24.56 -77.21
CA THR A 7 -15.04 23.32 -76.99
C THR A 7 -14.31 22.06 -76.46
N THR A 8 -14.69 21.69 -75.22
CA THR A 8 -14.92 20.32 -74.68
C THR A 8 -13.83 19.24 -74.80
N LEU A 9 -13.20 18.91 -73.66
CA LEU A 9 -13.07 17.52 -73.22
C LEU A 9 -12.91 17.44 -71.69
N CYS A 10 -13.97 16.99 -71.03
CA CYS A 10 -13.97 16.63 -69.61
C CYS A 10 -13.29 15.26 -69.48
N THR A 11 -12.01 15.24 -69.12
CA THR A 11 -11.31 14.02 -68.66
C THR A 11 -11.04 14.14 -67.17
N LEU A 12 -11.86 13.43 -66.41
CA LEU A 12 -11.72 13.13 -64.99
C LEU A 12 -10.38 12.42 -64.76
N LEU A 13 -9.32 13.17 -64.42
CA LEU A 13 -8.09 12.60 -63.89
C LEU A 13 -8.36 12.17 -62.45
N LEU A 14 -8.75 10.91 -62.29
CA LEU A 14 -8.72 10.21 -61.01
C LEU A 14 -7.24 10.12 -60.59
N GLN A 15 -6.78 11.04 -59.74
CA GLN A 15 -5.47 10.92 -59.12
C GLN A 15 -5.50 9.69 -58.21
N LEU A 16 -4.75 8.64 -58.61
CA LEU A 16 -4.43 7.52 -57.74
C LEU A 16 -3.68 8.06 -56.53
N VAL A 17 -4.41 8.37 -55.47
CA VAL A 17 -3.86 8.40 -54.13
C VAL A 17 -3.37 6.97 -53.86
N PRO A 18 -2.09 6.74 -53.54
CA PRO A 18 -1.66 5.42 -53.09
C PRO A 18 -2.42 5.11 -51.81
N ILE A 19 -3.42 4.23 -51.91
CA ILE A 19 -4.06 3.62 -50.75
C ILE A 19 -2.92 2.96 -49.98
N PRO A 20 -2.65 3.33 -48.71
CA PRO A 20 -1.70 2.58 -47.92
C PRO A 20 -2.22 1.14 -47.85
N VAL A 21 -1.50 0.24 -48.50
CA VAL A 21 -1.81 -1.19 -48.48
C VAL A 21 -1.78 -1.59 -47.01
N ALA A 22 -2.94 -1.96 -46.45
CA ALA A 22 -3.03 -2.43 -45.08
C ALA A 22 -2.12 -3.65 -44.94
N HIS A 23 -0.95 -3.46 -44.31
CA HIS A 23 -0.04 -4.56 -44.04
C HIS A 23 -0.70 -5.48 -43.02
N ALA A 24 -0.97 -6.72 -43.44
CA ALA A 24 -1.60 -7.72 -42.59
C ALA A 24 -0.87 -7.83 -41.23
N GLN A 25 -1.66 -7.75 -40.16
CA GLN A 25 -1.21 -7.93 -38.78
C GLN A 25 -0.50 -9.28 -38.65
N THR A 26 0.77 -9.25 -38.24
CA THR A 26 1.63 -10.44 -38.19
C THR A 26 1.66 -11.05 -36.79
N TYR A 27 1.61 -10.20 -35.76
CA TYR A 27 1.60 -10.58 -34.35
C TYR A 27 0.32 -10.11 -33.67
N THR A 28 -0.12 -10.88 -32.69
CA THR A 28 -1.29 -10.58 -31.87
C THR A 28 -0.89 -10.71 -30.40
N VAL A 29 -1.32 -9.75 -29.57
CA VAL A 29 -1.15 -9.83 -28.12
C VAL A 29 -2.38 -10.57 -27.58
N ASP A 30 -2.27 -11.89 -27.43
CA ASP A 30 -3.42 -12.74 -27.14
C ASP A 30 -3.98 -12.53 -25.73
N ALA A 31 -3.09 -12.37 -24.75
CA ALA A 31 -3.44 -12.25 -23.34
C ALA A 31 -2.34 -11.59 -22.53
N ILE A 32 -2.74 -10.91 -21.45
CA ILE A 32 -1.86 -10.40 -20.39
C ILE A 32 -2.46 -10.82 -19.05
N THR A 33 -1.67 -11.47 -18.19
CA THR A 33 -2.10 -11.67 -16.80
C THR A 33 -1.84 -10.40 -15.99
N ASP A 34 -2.79 -10.02 -15.15
CA ASP A 34 -2.64 -8.86 -14.28
C ASP A 34 -1.57 -9.14 -13.20
N ALA A 35 -0.70 -8.16 -12.95
CA ALA A 35 0.25 -8.22 -11.85
C ALA A 35 -0.45 -7.82 -10.55
N ASN A 36 -0.53 -8.72 -9.57
CA ASN A 36 -1.26 -8.46 -8.32
C ASN A 36 -0.32 -8.40 -7.10
N PHE A 37 -0.08 -7.19 -6.61
CA PHE A 37 0.69 -6.93 -5.40
C PHE A 37 -0.10 -7.23 -4.12
N GLY A 38 -1.40 -7.53 -4.21
CA GLY A 38 -2.22 -7.93 -3.07
C GLY A 38 -2.35 -6.84 -2.01
N ASP A 39 -2.42 -7.24 -0.75
CA ASP A 39 -2.58 -6.32 0.38
C ASP A 39 -1.24 -5.65 0.74
N VAL A 40 -1.25 -4.33 0.78
CA VAL A 40 -0.11 -3.47 1.06
C VAL A 40 -0.46 -2.47 2.15
N VAL A 41 0.36 -2.38 3.19
CA VAL A 41 0.33 -1.30 4.17
C VAL A 41 1.22 -0.17 3.67
N SER A 42 0.62 1.01 3.45
CA SER A 42 1.36 2.22 3.09
C SER A 42 2.32 2.65 4.20
N ALA A 43 3.41 3.33 3.84
CA ALA A 43 4.30 3.94 4.84
C ALA A 43 3.57 5.04 5.62
N ALA A 44 4.02 5.34 6.84
CA ALA A 44 3.49 6.46 7.62
C ALA A 44 3.73 7.82 6.93
N SER A 45 4.86 7.94 6.24
CA SER A 45 5.22 9.10 5.44
C SER A 45 6.08 8.69 4.23
N GLY A 46 5.92 9.38 3.11
CA GLY A 46 6.71 9.18 1.91
C GLY A 46 6.27 7.98 1.07
N GLN A 47 6.73 7.95 -0.18
CA GLN A 47 6.42 6.89 -1.12
C GLN A 47 7.25 5.63 -0.83
N THR A 48 6.64 4.46 -1.02
CA THR A 48 7.32 3.15 -1.00
C THR A 48 7.29 2.54 -2.38
N VAL A 49 8.42 2.03 -2.87
CA VAL A 49 8.48 1.35 -4.17
C VAL A 49 8.61 -0.16 -3.93
N PHE A 50 7.60 -0.91 -4.37
CA PHE A 50 7.62 -2.37 -4.37
C PHE A 50 8.13 -2.88 -5.71
N ARG A 51 9.17 -3.71 -5.70
CA ARG A 51 9.78 -4.30 -6.88
C ARG A 51 9.39 -5.76 -7.01
N SER A 52 8.66 -6.11 -8.06
CA SER A 52 8.42 -7.50 -8.44
C SER A 52 9.49 -8.01 -9.41
N ASN A 53 9.98 -9.23 -9.15
CA ASN A 53 10.94 -9.90 -10.01
C ASN A 53 10.23 -10.59 -11.18
N ALA A 54 10.66 -10.32 -12.42
CA ALA A 54 10.00 -10.87 -13.61
C ALA A 54 9.93 -12.40 -13.65
N SER A 55 10.99 -13.11 -13.26
CA SER A 55 11.05 -14.58 -13.37
C SER A 55 10.28 -15.28 -12.25
N SER A 56 10.46 -14.83 -11.00
CA SER A 56 9.92 -15.51 -9.82
C SER A 56 8.60 -14.92 -9.33
N GLY A 57 8.25 -13.70 -9.76
CA GLY A 57 7.11 -12.96 -9.23
C GLY A 57 7.28 -12.48 -7.79
N SER A 58 8.41 -12.78 -7.13
CA SER A 58 8.68 -12.33 -5.76
C SER A 58 8.73 -10.81 -5.66
N VAL A 59 8.22 -10.27 -4.56
CA VAL A 59 8.17 -8.82 -4.32
C VAL A 59 9.12 -8.44 -3.19
N THR A 60 9.89 -7.38 -3.41
CA THR A 60 10.78 -6.78 -2.42
C THR A 60 10.47 -5.29 -2.26
N VAL A 61 10.86 -4.68 -1.14
CA VAL A 61 10.80 -3.22 -0.96
C VAL A 61 12.08 -2.62 -1.50
N ALA A 62 12.00 -1.90 -2.62
CA ALA A 62 13.15 -1.25 -3.25
C ALA A 62 13.51 0.07 -2.55
N SER A 63 12.51 0.77 -2.00
CA SER A 63 12.69 1.99 -1.20
C SER A 63 11.44 2.26 -0.34
N GLY A 64 11.59 3.10 0.69
CA GLY A 64 10.50 3.45 1.60
C GLY A 64 10.33 2.45 2.75
N SER A 65 9.17 2.50 3.42
CA SER A 65 8.90 1.70 4.63
C SER A 65 7.51 1.07 4.67
N GLY A 66 6.80 1.09 3.54
CA GLY A 66 5.56 0.33 3.38
C GLY A 66 5.85 -1.17 3.39
N VAL A 67 4.82 -1.95 3.71
CA VAL A 67 4.93 -3.40 3.90
C VAL A 67 3.91 -4.09 3.02
N ARG A 68 4.33 -5.12 2.29
CA ARG A 68 3.42 -6.02 1.58
C ARG A 68 3.08 -7.19 2.49
N LEU A 69 1.79 -7.48 2.65
CA LEU A 69 1.28 -8.59 3.47
C LEU A 69 1.07 -9.86 2.64
N SER A 70 0.79 -9.73 1.35
CA SER A 70 0.62 -10.87 0.45
C SER A 70 1.95 -11.55 0.09
N ASN A 71 1.90 -12.86 -0.13
CA ASN A 71 3.04 -13.71 -0.52
C ASN A 71 2.90 -14.30 -1.94
N THR A 72 1.88 -13.90 -2.68
CA THR A 72 1.65 -14.34 -4.06
C THR A 72 2.64 -13.70 -5.04
N ALA A 73 2.82 -14.31 -6.20
CA ALA A 73 3.57 -13.74 -7.31
C ALA A 73 2.87 -12.48 -7.87
N ALA A 74 3.65 -11.44 -8.17
CA ALA A 74 3.17 -10.15 -8.70
C ALA A 74 3.87 -9.76 -10.02
N ASN A 75 4.26 -10.74 -10.83
CA ASN A 75 4.68 -10.55 -12.21
C ASN A 75 3.49 -10.73 -13.15
N ALA A 76 3.58 -10.12 -14.33
CA ALA A 76 2.65 -10.35 -15.43
C ALA A 76 3.27 -11.32 -16.45
N GLU A 77 2.42 -12.13 -17.07
CA GLU A 77 2.75 -12.97 -18.22
C GLU A 77 2.04 -12.44 -19.45
N VAL A 78 2.80 -12.17 -20.50
CA VAL A 78 2.28 -11.68 -21.78
C VAL A 78 2.40 -12.79 -22.81
N THR A 79 1.29 -13.11 -23.46
CA THR A 79 1.22 -14.09 -24.55
C THR A 79 1.11 -13.40 -25.89
N ILE A 80 2.02 -13.72 -26.81
CA ILE A 80 2.02 -13.21 -28.18
C ILE A 80 1.99 -14.37 -29.15
N SER A 81 1.07 -14.33 -30.11
CA SER A 81 1.00 -15.28 -31.22
C SER A 81 1.50 -14.67 -32.51
N CYS A 82 1.99 -15.54 -33.40
CA CYS A 82 2.32 -15.18 -34.78
C CYS A 82 1.44 -15.91 -35.78
N SER A 83 0.99 -15.19 -36.79
CA SER A 83 0.14 -15.71 -37.85
C SER A 83 0.90 -16.69 -38.77
N ASN A 84 0.29 -17.13 -39.87
CA ASN A 84 0.92 -18.07 -40.79
C ASN A 84 1.74 -17.36 -41.89
N THR A 85 2.75 -16.57 -41.51
CA THR A 85 3.57 -15.80 -42.46
C THR A 85 5.06 -16.12 -42.35
N PHE A 86 5.88 -15.82 -43.37
CA PHE A 86 7.33 -16.04 -43.30
C PHE A 86 8.04 -15.14 -42.27
N ALA A 87 7.48 -13.96 -42.01
CA ALA A 87 8.00 -13.04 -41.01
C ALA A 87 8.11 -13.68 -39.61
N CYS A 88 7.18 -14.56 -39.24
CA CYS A 88 7.20 -15.28 -37.97
C CYS A 88 8.52 -16.00 -37.67
N ASN A 89 9.14 -16.61 -38.68
CA ASN A 89 10.37 -17.38 -38.50
C ASN A 89 11.65 -16.56 -38.74
N ALA A 90 11.52 -15.35 -39.31
CA ALA A 90 12.65 -14.61 -39.86
C ALA A 90 12.86 -13.23 -39.21
N THR A 91 11.85 -12.69 -38.53
CA THR A 91 11.93 -11.36 -37.90
C THR A 91 11.68 -11.44 -36.40
N ASN A 92 12.46 -10.68 -35.66
CA ASN A 92 12.23 -10.46 -34.23
C ASN A 92 10.91 -9.72 -34.03
N VAL A 93 10.24 -10.03 -32.92
CA VAL A 93 9.08 -9.29 -32.46
C VAL A 93 9.57 -8.07 -31.70
N GLN A 94 9.11 -6.89 -32.10
CA GLN A 94 9.32 -5.68 -31.32
C GLN A 94 8.05 -5.43 -30.50
N VAL A 95 8.20 -5.47 -29.19
CA VAL A 95 7.13 -5.19 -28.24
C VAL A 95 7.43 -3.85 -27.59
N THR A 96 6.45 -2.96 -27.54
CA THR A 96 6.55 -1.71 -26.79
C THR A 96 5.62 -1.75 -25.58
N LEU A 97 6.15 -1.37 -24.42
CA LEU A 97 5.38 -1.17 -23.19
C LEU A 97 5.31 0.33 -22.90
N ALA A 98 4.11 0.89 -22.89
CA ALA A 98 3.87 2.27 -22.51
C ALA A 98 2.91 2.35 -21.30
N LEU A 99 2.96 3.46 -20.57
CA LEU A 99 1.97 3.73 -19.53
C LEU A 99 0.58 3.91 -20.17
N ALA A 100 -0.46 3.40 -19.51
CA ALA A 100 -1.83 3.51 -19.96
C ALA A 100 -2.74 4.00 -18.83
N GLY A 101 -3.71 4.84 -19.18
CA GLY A 101 -4.67 5.38 -18.22
C GLY A 101 -4.04 6.27 -17.14
N SER A 102 -4.80 6.47 -16.07
CA SER A 102 -4.37 7.19 -14.87
C SER A 102 -4.43 6.24 -13.66
N PRO A 103 -3.38 6.17 -12.84
CA PRO A 103 -3.41 5.36 -11.64
C PRO A 103 -4.53 5.79 -10.69
N THR A 104 -5.06 4.82 -9.94
CA THR A 104 -6.13 5.05 -8.96
C THR A 104 -5.64 4.73 -7.54
N GLY A 105 -6.29 5.33 -6.55
CA GLY A 105 -5.92 5.17 -5.15
C GLY A 105 -4.50 5.65 -4.90
N ARG A 106 -3.75 4.92 -4.07
CA ARG A 106 -2.38 5.28 -3.66
C ARG A 106 -1.28 4.70 -4.53
N VAL A 107 -1.62 4.05 -5.64
CA VAL A 107 -0.62 3.51 -6.55
C VAL A 107 -0.24 4.57 -7.59
N GLY A 108 1.05 4.68 -7.89
CA GLY A 108 1.57 5.56 -8.93
C GLY A 108 1.74 4.87 -10.30
N TYR A 109 2.27 5.62 -11.26
CA TYR A 109 2.79 5.03 -12.49
C TYR A 109 4.00 4.17 -12.18
N ILE A 110 4.17 3.06 -12.91
CA ILE A 110 5.38 2.24 -12.79
C ILE A 110 6.62 3.06 -13.15
N THR A 111 7.69 2.89 -12.37
CA THR A 111 8.94 3.66 -12.55
C THR A 111 10.03 2.86 -13.24
N ALA A 112 9.94 1.53 -13.20
CA ALA A 112 10.84 0.63 -13.90
C ALA A 112 10.15 -0.71 -14.15
N ILE A 113 10.68 -1.46 -15.11
CA ILE A 113 10.30 -2.86 -15.35
C ILE A 113 11.54 -3.75 -15.37
N SER A 114 11.33 -5.02 -15.08
CA SER A 114 12.25 -6.10 -15.42
C SER A 114 11.55 -7.08 -16.35
N VAL A 115 12.30 -7.77 -17.20
CA VAL A 115 11.75 -8.75 -18.14
C VAL A 115 12.48 -10.07 -18.00
N ALA A 116 11.77 -11.17 -18.20
CA ALA A 116 12.32 -12.50 -18.17
C ALA A 116 11.72 -13.39 -19.26
N ASN A 117 12.47 -14.44 -19.61
CA ASN A 117 11.99 -15.45 -20.55
C ASN A 117 10.82 -16.22 -19.92
N GLY A 118 9.75 -16.38 -20.68
CA GLY A 118 8.79 -17.45 -20.48
C GLY A 118 9.13 -18.57 -21.48
N THR A 119 8.22 -18.83 -22.41
CA THR A 119 8.51 -19.68 -23.57
C THR A 119 9.15 -18.91 -24.75
N ALA A 120 9.05 -17.58 -24.76
CA ALA A 120 9.79 -16.70 -25.67
C ALA A 120 11.20 -16.42 -25.14
N THR A 121 12.14 -16.20 -26.06
CA THR A 121 13.48 -15.70 -25.72
C THR A 121 13.51 -14.18 -25.84
N VAL A 122 13.74 -13.48 -24.73
CA VAL A 122 13.97 -12.03 -24.71
C VAL A 122 15.41 -11.76 -25.15
N SER A 123 15.58 -11.07 -26.28
CA SER A 123 16.90 -10.75 -26.84
C SER A 123 17.49 -9.46 -26.27
N SER A 124 16.63 -8.47 -26.00
CA SER A 124 17.03 -7.20 -25.38
C SER A 124 15.82 -6.47 -24.84
N ALA A 125 15.98 -5.66 -23.80
CA ALA A 125 14.99 -4.66 -23.41
C ALA A 125 15.70 -3.35 -23.04
N TYR A 126 15.14 -2.22 -23.48
CA TYR A 126 15.71 -0.89 -23.21
C TYR A 126 14.62 0.18 -23.16
N SER A 127 14.85 1.21 -22.35
CA SER A 127 13.97 2.38 -22.30
C SER A 127 14.21 3.28 -23.51
N ALA A 128 13.13 3.75 -24.12
CA ALA A 128 13.13 4.67 -25.26
C ALA A 128 12.31 5.92 -24.91
N GLY A 129 12.71 6.62 -23.83
CA GLY A 129 11.96 7.75 -23.29
C GLY A 129 10.72 7.28 -22.52
N ASN A 130 9.52 7.53 -23.06
CA ASN A 130 8.26 7.30 -22.36
C ASN A 130 7.73 5.86 -22.45
N TYR A 131 8.42 4.99 -23.16
CA TYR A 131 8.07 3.58 -23.32
C TYR A 131 9.32 2.71 -23.26
N VAL A 132 9.12 1.41 -23.06
CA VAL A 132 10.17 0.40 -23.08
C VAL A 132 10.02 -0.45 -24.33
N VAL A 133 11.12 -0.69 -25.04
CA VAL A 133 11.17 -1.61 -26.17
C VAL A 133 11.75 -2.94 -25.70
N ILE A 134 11.05 -4.02 -26.01
CA ILE A 134 11.42 -5.39 -25.71
C ILE A 134 11.49 -6.14 -27.04
N ASN A 135 12.66 -6.66 -27.38
CA ASN A 135 12.85 -7.47 -28.59
C ASN A 135 12.81 -8.95 -28.21
N LEU A 136 11.89 -9.69 -28.81
CA LEU A 136 11.80 -11.14 -28.69
C LEU A 136 12.40 -11.80 -29.93
N ALA A 137 12.99 -12.98 -29.73
CA ALA A 137 13.37 -13.85 -30.83
C ALA A 137 12.13 -14.22 -31.69
N PRO A 138 12.31 -14.64 -32.96
CA PRO A 138 11.20 -14.95 -33.84
C PRO A 138 10.26 -16.00 -33.24
N ILE A 139 8.95 -15.76 -33.33
CA ILE A 139 7.91 -16.69 -32.85
C ILE A 139 7.50 -17.58 -34.01
N PRO A 140 7.60 -18.92 -33.91
CA PRO A 140 7.25 -19.81 -35.01
C PRO A 140 5.83 -19.60 -35.54
N ARG A 141 5.63 -19.88 -36.82
CA ARG A 141 4.30 -19.82 -37.47
C ARG A 141 3.25 -20.58 -36.69
N ARG A 142 2.06 -19.98 -36.53
CA ARG A 142 0.90 -20.58 -35.85
C ARG A 142 1.23 -21.04 -34.42
N SER A 143 2.10 -20.30 -33.74
CA SER A 143 2.44 -20.58 -32.34
C SER A 143 2.31 -19.31 -31.51
N SER A 144 2.08 -19.51 -30.22
CA SER A 144 2.16 -18.47 -29.20
C SER A 144 3.37 -18.71 -28.31
N ARG A 145 3.94 -17.61 -27.82
CA ARG A 145 5.05 -17.60 -26.88
C ARG A 145 4.81 -16.56 -25.81
N THR A 146 5.43 -16.78 -24.66
CA THR A 146 5.22 -15.98 -23.45
C THR A 146 6.51 -15.35 -22.95
N PHE A 147 6.41 -14.16 -22.40
CA PHE A 147 7.47 -13.54 -21.61
C PHE A 147 6.88 -12.92 -20.35
N LEU A 148 7.73 -12.74 -19.35
CA LEU A 148 7.31 -12.29 -18.03
C LEU A 148 7.81 -10.86 -17.77
N ILE A 149 7.03 -10.08 -17.03
CA ILE A 149 7.32 -8.69 -16.66
C ILE A 149 7.20 -8.53 -15.15
N GLY A 150 8.24 -7.98 -14.54
CA GLY A 150 8.24 -7.47 -13.17
C GLY A 150 8.20 -5.94 -13.16
N PHE A 151 7.72 -5.34 -12.09
CA PHE A 151 7.43 -3.91 -12.00
C PHE A 151 8.00 -3.29 -10.73
N ASP A 152 8.47 -2.06 -10.84
CA ASP A 152 8.62 -1.16 -9.70
C ASP A 152 7.33 -0.35 -9.57
N LEU A 153 6.53 -0.69 -8.56
CA LEU A 153 5.24 -0.08 -8.25
C LEU A 153 5.38 0.91 -7.08
N PRO A 154 5.25 2.21 -7.33
CA PRO A 154 5.22 3.19 -6.25
C PRO A 154 3.87 3.21 -5.55
N VAL A 155 3.89 3.30 -4.23
CA VAL A 155 2.72 3.42 -3.36
C VAL A 155 2.92 4.62 -2.42
N ASP A 156 2.01 5.57 -2.50
CA ASP A 156 2.04 6.78 -1.69
C ASP A 156 1.85 6.49 -0.19
N GLY A 157 2.46 7.34 0.64
CA GLY A 157 2.40 7.25 2.09
C GLY A 157 1.07 7.71 2.69
N ASN A 158 0.97 7.62 4.02
CA ASN A 158 -0.26 7.91 4.75
C ASN A 158 -0.70 9.37 4.70
N GLU A 159 0.23 10.28 4.48
CA GLU A 159 0.05 11.72 4.26
C GLU A 159 -0.63 12.07 2.93
N SER A 160 -0.67 11.14 1.97
CA SER A 160 -1.30 11.39 0.68
C SER A 160 -2.82 11.57 0.81
N ALA A 161 -3.35 12.54 0.06
CA ALA A 161 -4.78 12.80 -0.06
C ALA A 161 -5.52 11.69 -0.86
N ASN A 162 -4.78 10.84 -1.57
CA ASN A 162 -5.34 9.71 -2.30
C ASN A 162 -5.97 8.69 -1.34
N SER A 163 -7.14 8.17 -1.70
CA SER A 163 -7.87 7.18 -0.91
C SER A 163 -7.14 5.85 -0.86
N THR A 164 -7.25 5.15 0.27
CA THR A 164 -6.88 3.74 0.39
C THR A 164 -7.94 2.83 -0.25
N GLY A 165 -7.69 1.52 -0.28
CA GLY A 165 -8.51 0.51 -0.93
C GLY A 165 -7.86 -0.07 -2.19
N THR A 166 -8.67 -0.59 -3.10
CA THR A 166 -8.20 -1.12 -4.38
C THR A 166 -7.64 0.01 -5.24
N ALA A 167 -6.42 -0.19 -5.71
CA ALA A 167 -5.64 0.73 -6.48
C ALA A 167 -5.12 0.01 -7.73
N THR A 168 -5.10 0.73 -8.86
CA THR A 168 -4.74 0.17 -10.16
C THR A 168 -3.78 1.10 -10.89
N SER A 169 -2.77 0.52 -11.52
CA SER A 169 -1.94 1.17 -12.55
C SER A 169 -2.04 0.33 -13.81
N SER A 170 -2.08 0.94 -14.99
CA SER A 170 -2.24 0.20 -16.24
C SER A 170 -1.09 0.50 -17.21
N TYR A 171 -0.81 -0.46 -18.07
CA TYR A 171 0.19 -0.35 -19.13
C TYR A 171 -0.37 -0.95 -20.42
N LEU A 172 0.11 -0.44 -21.55
CA LEU A 172 -0.24 -0.93 -22.88
C LEU A 172 0.94 -1.72 -23.43
N ILE A 173 0.68 -2.95 -23.87
CA ILE A 173 1.61 -3.74 -24.66
C ILE A 173 1.19 -3.64 -26.12
N THR A 174 2.13 -3.26 -26.98
CA THR A 174 1.95 -3.28 -28.43
C THR A 174 2.98 -4.20 -29.06
N ALA A 175 2.53 -5.20 -29.83
CA ALA A 175 3.41 -6.11 -30.55
C ALA A 175 3.40 -5.80 -32.06
N GLN A 176 4.59 -5.70 -32.63
CA GLN A 176 4.78 -5.45 -34.06
C GLN A 176 6.07 -6.07 -34.58
N ARG A 177 6.27 -6.00 -35.90
CA ARG A 177 7.53 -6.37 -36.54
C ARG A 177 8.54 -5.23 -36.40
N ALA A 178 9.81 -5.58 -36.17
CA ALA A 178 10.89 -4.59 -36.07
C ALA A 178 11.09 -3.73 -37.35
N THR A 179 10.73 -4.25 -38.53
CA THR A 179 10.90 -3.58 -39.82
C THR A 179 9.58 -3.06 -40.43
N GLY A 180 8.57 -2.84 -39.59
CA GLY A 180 7.25 -2.34 -39.99
C GLY A 180 6.21 -3.44 -40.31
N GLY A 181 4.94 -3.07 -40.24
CA GLY A 181 3.78 -3.95 -40.42
C GLY A 181 2.61 -3.52 -39.54
N GLY A 182 1.51 -4.27 -39.57
CA GLY A 182 0.40 -4.08 -38.64
C GLY A 182 0.81 -4.43 -37.21
N SER A 183 0.32 -3.64 -36.24
CA SER A 183 0.54 -3.82 -34.82
C SER A 183 -0.75 -4.28 -34.13
N ASP A 184 -0.59 -4.96 -33.00
CA ASP A 184 -1.70 -5.29 -32.09
C ASP A 184 -1.41 -4.77 -30.70
N SER A 185 -2.44 -4.46 -29.92
CA SER A 185 -2.22 -3.95 -28.56
C SER A 185 -3.25 -4.44 -27.56
N LEU A 186 -2.79 -4.69 -26.34
CA LEU A 186 -3.63 -5.07 -25.21
C LEU A 186 -3.18 -4.35 -23.94
N VAL A 187 -4.13 -3.98 -23.09
CA VAL A 187 -3.87 -3.34 -21.81
C VAL A 187 -3.71 -4.40 -20.73
N GLY A 188 -2.64 -4.29 -19.94
CA GLY A 188 -2.45 -5.04 -18.70
C GLY A 188 -2.63 -4.14 -17.48
N ASN A 189 -3.06 -4.72 -16.37
CA ASN A 189 -3.23 -4.01 -15.11
C ASN A 189 -2.24 -4.48 -14.04
N ILE A 190 -1.97 -3.57 -13.12
CA ILE A 190 -1.22 -3.79 -11.90
C ILE A 190 -2.14 -3.42 -10.76
N LEU A 191 -2.43 -4.39 -9.90
CA LEU A 191 -3.43 -4.29 -8.84
C LEU A 191 -2.74 -4.32 -7.48
N ALA A 192 -3.19 -3.47 -6.56
CA ALA A 192 -2.85 -3.54 -5.15
C ALA A 192 -4.05 -3.11 -4.31
N LYS A 193 -4.21 -3.67 -3.11
CA LYS A 193 -5.11 -3.14 -2.10
C LYS A 193 -4.27 -2.45 -1.03
N VAL A 194 -4.30 -1.12 -1.03
CA VAL A 194 -3.49 -0.31 -0.12
C VAL A 194 -4.31 0.02 1.11
N ILE A 195 -3.78 -0.22 2.30
CA ILE A 195 -4.37 0.17 3.59
C ILE A 195 -3.44 1.11 4.36
N ARG A 196 -4.01 1.90 5.27
CA ARG A 196 -3.24 2.78 6.16
C ARG A 196 -2.46 1.97 7.21
N PRO A 197 -1.27 2.42 7.61
CA PRO A 197 -0.58 1.84 8.76
C PRO A 197 -1.40 2.07 10.03
N VAL A 198 -1.35 1.11 10.95
CA VAL A 198 -1.90 1.30 12.30
C VAL A 198 -0.92 2.11 13.14
N SER A 199 -1.42 3.06 13.91
CA SER A 199 -0.61 3.88 14.82
C SER A 199 -1.36 4.13 16.12
N ILE A 200 -0.61 4.46 17.16
CA ILE A 200 -1.15 4.83 18.47
C ILE A 200 -0.46 6.10 18.95
N ALA A 201 -1.26 7.07 19.38
CA ALA A 201 -0.79 8.33 19.94
C ALA A 201 -1.29 8.49 21.37
N LYS A 202 -0.39 8.79 22.31
CA LYS A 202 -0.75 9.16 23.68
C LYS A 202 -1.18 10.62 23.70
N THR A 203 -2.39 10.89 24.19
CA THR A 203 -2.96 12.24 24.29
C THR A 203 -3.03 12.74 25.74
N GLN A 204 -2.97 11.85 26.72
CA GLN A 204 -2.93 12.19 28.15
C GLN A 204 -2.16 11.14 28.95
N ASP A 205 -1.43 11.58 29.99
CA ASP A 205 -0.73 10.71 30.93
C ASP A 205 -1.61 10.20 32.07
N LEU A 206 -1.29 9.00 32.55
CA LEU A 206 -1.90 8.41 33.75
C LEU A 206 -1.28 9.07 34.99
N GLN A 207 -2.11 9.74 35.78
CA GLN A 207 -1.71 10.37 37.03
C GLN A 207 -2.73 10.05 38.11
N PHE A 208 -2.30 9.37 39.18
CA PHE A 208 -3.18 9.08 40.33
C PHE A 208 -3.37 10.30 41.27
N GLY A 209 -2.58 11.36 41.09
CA GLY A 209 -2.58 12.56 41.92
C GLY A 209 -1.78 12.39 43.22
N ALA A 210 -1.95 13.31 44.16
CA ALA A 210 -1.35 13.20 45.50
C ALA A 210 -2.33 12.61 46.52
N VAL A 211 -1.79 11.74 47.37
CA VAL A 211 -2.53 11.05 48.44
C VAL A 211 -1.68 10.93 49.70
N THR A 212 -2.32 10.83 50.87
CA THR A 212 -1.62 10.48 52.11
C THR A 212 -1.39 8.99 52.19
N ARG A 213 -0.19 8.61 52.65
CA ARG A 213 0.10 7.24 53.05
C ARG A 213 -0.51 6.97 54.43
N PRO A 214 -1.18 5.83 54.64
CA PRO A 214 -1.69 5.48 55.96
C PRO A 214 -0.53 5.22 56.94
N THR A 215 -0.71 5.54 58.23
CA THR A 215 0.29 5.23 59.28
C THR A 215 0.22 3.79 59.77
N SER A 216 -0.96 3.17 59.68
CA SER A 216 -1.23 1.75 59.92
C SER A 216 -2.41 1.30 59.05
N GLY A 217 -2.52 -0.01 58.80
CA GLY A 217 -3.54 -0.57 57.91
C GLY A 217 -3.21 -0.44 56.42
N SER A 218 -4.24 -0.62 55.59
CA SER A 218 -4.16 -0.55 54.14
C SER A 218 -5.30 0.29 53.55
N GLY A 219 -5.06 0.80 52.35
CA GLY A 219 -6.03 1.52 51.54
C GLY A 219 -5.61 1.51 50.08
N ALA A 220 -6.32 2.26 49.26
CA ALA A 220 -5.98 2.41 47.85
C ALA A 220 -6.44 3.76 47.31
N VAL A 221 -5.76 4.21 46.26
CA VAL A 221 -6.29 5.21 45.34
C VAL A 221 -6.71 4.50 44.07
N THR A 222 -7.95 4.68 43.67
CA THR A 222 -8.51 4.10 42.44
C THR A 222 -8.91 5.23 41.51
N LEU A 223 -8.50 5.13 40.27
CA LEU A 223 -8.83 6.03 39.18
C LEU A 223 -9.46 5.19 38.07
N THR A 224 -10.72 5.47 37.73
CA THR A 224 -11.37 4.79 36.62
C THR A 224 -10.85 5.32 35.28
N PRO A 225 -10.96 4.54 34.19
CA PRO A 225 -10.65 5.03 32.85
C PRO A 225 -11.46 6.27 32.42
N ASP A 226 -12.63 6.51 33.02
CA ASP A 226 -13.45 7.71 32.79
C ASP A 226 -12.98 8.94 33.60
N GLY A 227 -11.89 8.81 34.37
CA GLY A 227 -11.32 9.92 35.15
C GLY A 227 -11.91 10.09 36.56
N VAL A 228 -12.73 9.14 37.04
CA VAL A 228 -13.32 9.20 38.38
C VAL A 228 -12.33 8.67 39.40
N VAL A 229 -12.04 9.46 40.44
CA VAL A 229 -11.10 9.09 41.50
C VAL A 229 -11.83 8.78 42.79
N SER A 230 -11.44 7.70 43.44
CA SER A 230 -11.85 7.36 44.80
C SER A 230 -10.65 6.95 45.65
N VAL A 231 -10.79 7.12 46.96
CA VAL A 231 -9.82 6.62 47.96
C VAL A 231 -10.56 5.75 48.95
N SER A 232 -9.89 4.70 49.41
CA SER A 232 -10.42 3.78 50.42
C SER A 232 -9.37 3.49 51.49
N GLY A 233 -9.81 2.90 52.60
CA GLY A 233 -8.95 2.52 53.71
C GLY A 233 -8.81 3.59 54.80
N THR A 234 -8.00 3.28 55.80
CA THR A 234 -7.84 4.13 57.00
C THR A 234 -6.80 5.21 56.75
N ASN A 235 -7.11 6.48 57.05
CA ASN A 235 -6.17 7.61 56.95
C ASN A 235 -5.55 7.85 55.55
N VAL A 236 -6.18 7.35 54.50
CA VAL A 236 -5.87 7.71 53.11
C VAL A 236 -6.76 8.88 52.70
N ARG A 237 -6.14 10.00 52.34
CA ARG A 237 -6.81 11.20 51.85
C ARG A 237 -6.20 11.61 50.54
N ARG A 238 -7.04 12.04 49.61
CA ARG A 238 -6.62 12.64 48.34
C ARG A 238 -6.43 14.14 48.50
N PHE A 239 -5.41 14.68 47.86
CA PHE A 239 -5.23 16.12 47.72
C PHE A 239 -5.80 16.60 46.37
N PRO A 240 -6.33 17.83 46.29
CA PRO A 240 -6.85 18.40 45.04
C PRO A 240 -5.79 18.54 43.95
N ALA A 241 -4.54 18.80 44.34
CA ALA A 241 -3.41 19.00 43.43
C ALA A 241 -2.23 18.08 43.81
N PRO A 242 -1.51 17.52 42.82
CA PRO A 242 -1.86 17.53 41.40
C PRO A 242 -3.12 16.68 41.11
N ALA A 243 -3.94 17.12 40.14
CA ALA A 243 -5.18 16.45 39.80
C ALA A 243 -4.90 15.06 39.24
N ALA A 244 -5.82 14.11 39.43
CA ALA A 244 -5.66 12.79 38.82
C ALA A 244 -6.22 12.82 37.40
N THR A 245 -5.58 12.10 36.48
CA THR A 245 -5.97 12.00 35.07
C THR A 245 -5.79 10.57 34.60
N ALA A 246 -6.79 10.03 33.90
CA ALA A 246 -6.63 8.74 33.22
C ALA A 246 -5.67 8.92 32.03
N ALA A 247 -4.92 7.88 31.68
CA ALA A 247 -4.16 7.92 30.43
C ALA A 247 -5.12 7.77 29.26
N GLN A 248 -4.91 8.58 28.21
CA GLN A 248 -5.71 8.55 27.00
C GLN A 248 -4.80 8.26 25.81
N PHE A 249 -5.24 7.35 24.95
CA PHE A 249 -4.60 7.04 23.68
C PHE A 249 -5.63 7.09 22.56
N THR A 250 -5.20 7.52 21.38
CA THR A 250 -5.95 7.40 20.16
C THR A 250 -5.22 6.44 19.23
N VAL A 251 -5.87 5.33 18.93
CA VAL A 251 -5.43 4.40 17.89
C VAL A 251 -6.03 4.87 16.57
N SER A 252 -5.23 4.91 15.52
CA SER A 252 -5.68 5.25 14.18
C SER A 252 -5.16 4.26 13.13
N GLY A 253 -5.88 4.15 12.02
CA GLY A 253 -5.54 3.26 10.93
C GLY A 253 -6.57 3.31 9.81
N GLU A 254 -6.72 2.20 9.10
CA GLU A 254 -7.68 2.00 8.03
C GLU A 254 -9.09 1.78 8.62
N GLY A 255 -10.06 2.55 8.14
CA GLY A 255 -11.43 2.50 8.64
C GLY A 255 -12.08 1.13 8.43
N GLY A 256 -12.88 0.70 9.42
CA GLY A 256 -13.56 -0.59 9.40
C GLY A 256 -12.65 -1.80 9.61
N GLN A 257 -11.34 -1.63 9.80
CA GLN A 257 -10.45 -2.76 10.09
C GLN A 257 -10.51 -3.18 11.55
N ALA A 258 -10.39 -4.48 11.78
CA ALA A 258 -10.26 -5.06 13.11
C ALA A 258 -8.81 -4.91 13.61
N VAL A 259 -8.67 -4.47 14.85
CA VAL A 259 -7.40 -4.34 15.54
C VAL A 259 -7.48 -5.00 16.91
N THR A 260 -6.33 -5.33 17.50
CA THR A 260 -6.24 -5.72 18.91
C THR A 260 -5.35 -4.72 19.62
N VAL A 261 -5.88 -4.14 20.71
CA VAL A 261 -5.14 -3.25 21.61
C VAL A 261 -4.74 -4.02 22.86
N SER A 262 -3.43 -4.09 23.14
CA SER A 262 -2.90 -4.74 24.34
C SER A 262 -2.49 -3.69 25.37
N VAL A 263 -3.18 -3.69 26.50
CA VAL A 263 -2.87 -2.88 27.68
C VAL A 263 -2.40 -3.82 28.80
N PRO A 264 -1.23 -3.61 29.40
CA PRO A 264 -0.78 -4.39 30.56
C PRO A 264 -1.78 -4.32 31.71
N THR A 265 -1.92 -5.40 32.47
CA THR A 265 -2.82 -5.45 33.65
C THR A 265 -2.19 -4.84 34.90
N THR A 266 -0.87 -4.61 34.90
CA THR A 266 -0.15 -4.01 36.02
C THR A 266 0.96 -3.08 35.52
N MET A 267 1.38 -2.16 36.40
CA MET A 267 2.58 -1.37 36.21
C MET A 267 3.30 -1.18 37.54
N THR A 268 4.63 -1.05 37.51
CA THR A 268 5.42 -0.73 38.69
C THR A 268 5.70 0.76 38.72
N LEU A 269 5.27 1.42 39.80
CA LEU A 269 5.61 2.80 40.13
C LEU A 269 6.79 2.79 41.09
N SER A 270 7.87 3.49 40.75
CA SER A 270 9.11 3.52 41.55
C SER A 270 9.51 4.96 41.88
N GLY A 271 10.13 5.15 43.03
CA GLY A 271 10.72 6.41 43.46
C GLY A 271 11.84 6.18 44.49
N SER A 272 12.33 7.25 45.09
CA SER A 272 13.47 7.19 46.03
C SER A 272 13.20 6.35 47.28
N GLY A 273 11.92 6.18 47.66
CA GLY A 273 11.50 5.40 48.83
C GLY A 273 11.12 3.94 48.56
N GLY A 274 11.28 3.45 47.33
CA GLY A 274 10.90 2.09 46.91
C GLY A 274 9.88 2.08 45.78
N SER A 275 9.16 0.96 45.62
CA SER A 275 8.20 0.76 44.53
C SER A 275 6.86 0.22 45.00
N VAL A 276 5.80 0.49 44.22
CA VAL A 276 4.46 -0.07 44.39
C VAL A 276 3.94 -0.56 43.03
N THR A 277 3.25 -1.70 43.02
CA THR A 277 2.60 -2.21 41.82
C THR A 277 1.17 -1.71 41.76
N ALA A 278 0.84 -0.97 40.71
CA ALA A 278 -0.53 -0.58 40.40
C ALA A 278 -1.19 -1.67 39.53
N THR A 279 -2.47 -1.94 39.79
CA THR A 279 -3.31 -2.77 38.91
C THR A 279 -4.05 -1.86 37.95
N LEU A 280 -3.89 -2.07 36.65
CA LEU A 280 -4.48 -1.24 35.61
C LEU A 280 -5.84 -1.77 35.17
N THR A 281 -6.72 -0.85 34.83
CA THR A 281 -8.01 -1.13 34.18
C THR A 281 -8.11 -0.26 32.94
N ASN A 282 -8.85 -0.71 31.92
CA ASN A 282 -8.96 0.05 30.67
C ASN A 282 -10.35 -0.06 30.05
N VAL A 283 -10.65 0.90 29.20
CA VAL A 283 -11.74 0.84 28.21
C VAL A 283 -11.10 0.98 26.84
N GLY A 284 -11.54 0.16 25.88
CA GLY A 284 -10.97 0.12 24.52
C GLY A 284 -9.77 -0.81 24.34
N GLY A 285 -9.37 -1.59 25.36
CA GLY A 285 -8.46 -2.72 25.20
C GLY A 285 -9.12 -3.95 24.55
N GLY A 286 -8.31 -4.91 24.11
CA GLY A 286 -8.76 -6.12 23.43
C GLY A 286 -9.11 -5.90 21.95
N PRO A 287 -9.94 -6.78 21.36
CA PRO A 287 -10.40 -6.64 19.98
C PRO A 287 -11.28 -5.40 19.81
N GLN A 288 -10.96 -4.60 18.81
CA GLN A 288 -11.67 -3.37 18.44
C GLN A 288 -11.87 -3.33 16.92
N VAL A 289 -12.82 -2.50 16.46
CA VAL A 289 -12.97 -2.15 15.05
C VAL A 289 -12.80 -0.65 14.94
N LEU A 290 -11.90 -0.21 14.05
CA LEU A 290 -11.68 1.21 13.80
C LEU A 290 -12.93 1.82 13.17
N SER A 291 -13.28 3.04 13.61
CA SER A 291 -14.42 3.77 13.05
C SER A 291 -14.30 4.00 11.54
N GLY A 292 -15.39 4.41 10.89
CA GLY A 292 -15.41 4.68 9.45
C GLY A 292 -15.45 3.40 8.60
N SER A 293 -15.08 3.54 7.34
CA SER A 293 -15.10 2.47 6.33
C SER A 293 -13.77 2.35 5.60
N THR A 294 -13.58 1.23 4.91
CA THR A 294 -12.43 1.03 4.03
C THR A 294 -12.35 2.15 2.99
N GLY A 295 -11.13 2.65 2.77
CA GLY A 295 -10.82 3.83 1.97
C GLY A 295 -10.67 5.12 2.78
N SER A 296 -11.08 5.11 4.05
CA SER A 296 -11.04 6.25 4.96
C SER A 296 -10.17 5.97 6.19
N ALA A 297 -9.77 7.02 6.91
CA ALA A 297 -9.13 6.85 8.20
C ALA A 297 -10.17 6.46 9.27
N GLY A 298 -9.78 5.57 10.18
CA GLY A 298 -10.58 5.16 11.32
C GLY A 298 -9.82 5.31 12.63
N THR A 299 -10.55 5.46 13.72
CA THR A 299 -9.98 5.62 15.06
C THR A 299 -10.74 4.83 16.12
N VAL A 300 -10.04 4.49 17.20
CA VAL A 300 -10.64 4.10 18.49
C VAL A 300 -9.87 4.76 19.62
N ASN A 301 -10.59 5.22 20.65
CA ASN A 301 -9.98 5.77 21.84
C ASN A 301 -9.83 4.70 22.90
N VAL A 302 -8.69 4.73 23.60
CA VAL A 302 -8.35 3.80 24.67
C VAL A 302 -8.05 4.63 25.89
N SER A 303 -8.74 4.34 26.99
CA SER A 303 -8.51 4.98 28.28
C SER A 303 -8.00 3.98 29.29
N VAL A 304 -7.02 4.37 30.09
CA VAL A 304 -6.39 3.53 31.10
C VAL A 304 -6.45 4.23 32.45
N GLY A 305 -7.06 3.55 33.41
CA GLY A 305 -7.04 3.88 34.83
C GLY A 305 -6.33 2.77 35.62
N GLY A 306 -6.59 2.73 36.92
CA GLY A 306 -6.09 1.65 37.76
C GLY A 306 -6.32 1.88 39.24
N SER A 307 -5.70 1.03 40.06
CA SER A 307 -5.69 1.14 41.50
C SER A 307 -4.27 0.95 42.02
N VAL A 308 -3.86 1.86 42.90
CA VAL A 308 -2.57 1.79 43.59
C VAL A 308 -2.83 1.43 45.05
N PRO A 309 -2.40 0.24 45.52
CA PRO A 309 -2.50 -0.12 46.92
C PRO A 309 -1.54 0.72 47.77
N LEU A 310 -2.01 1.17 48.93
CA LEU A 310 -1.25 1.96 49.89
C LEU A 310 -1.24 1.25 51.24
N SER A 311 -0.07 1.17 51.86
CA SER A 311 0.14 0.64 53.21
C SER A 311 1.11 1.55 53.98
N GLY A 312 1.27 1.31 55.29
CA GLY A 312 2.29 2.00 56.09
C GLY A 312 3.72 1.80 55.58
N SER A 313 3.96 0.76 54.79
CA SER A 313 5.26 0.46 54.15
C SER A 313 5.38 0.95 52.70
N SER A 314 4.34 1.54 52.12
CA SER A 314 4.43 2.12 50.78
C SER A 314 5.51 3.20 50.71
N ALA A 315 6.21 3.24 49.59
CA ALA A 315 7.22 4.23 49.28
C ALA A 315 6.65 5.65 49.38
N LEU A 316 7.42 6.56 49.97
CA LEU A 316 7.10 7.99 50.01
C LEU A 316 7.69 8.72 48.81
N GLY A 317 7.10 9.88 48.52
CA GLY A 317 7.53 10.77 47.45
C GLY A 317 6.81 10.48 46.14
N THR A 318 7.31 11.09 45.07
CA THR A 318 6.79 10.90 43.72
C THR A 318 7.20 9.52 43.21
N LEU A 319 6.21 8.74 42.79
CA LEU A 319 6.43 7.43 42.16
C LEU A 319 6.06 7.53 40.68
N THR A 320 6.95 7.06 39.81
CA THR A 320 6.78 7.09 38.36
C THR A 320 6.95 5.70 37.77
N GLY A 321 6.28 5.43 36.66
CA GLY A 321 6.41 4.17 35.92
C GLY A 321 6.00 4.33 34.47
N THR A 322 6.31 3.33 33.65
CA THR A 322 5.99 3.33 32.23
C THR A 322 4.98 2.22 31.93
N VAL A 323 3.99 2.54 31.10
CA VAL A 323 3.06 1.58 30.52
C VAL A 323 3.27 1.55 29.01
N THR A 324 3.47 0.37 28.45
CA THR A 324 3.56 0.16 27.00
C THR A 324 2.24 -0.39 26.49
N VAL A 325 1.51 0.42 25.73
CA VAL A 325 0.30 -0.01 25.01
C VAL A 325 0.69 -0.38 23.58
N MET A 326 0.23 -1.54 23.12
CA MET A 326 0.49 -2.02 21.76
C MET A 326 -0.80 -2.12 20.97
N VAL A 327 -0.69 -1.95 19.65
CA VAL A 327 -1.79 -2.18 18.72
C VAL A 327 -1.29 -2.94 17.50
N GLN A 328 -2.13 -3.84 17.00
CA GLN A 328 -1.89 -4.61 15.78
C GLN A 328 -3.20 -4.77 14.99
N TYR A 329 -3.10 -4.86 13.67
CA TYR A 329 -4.20 -5.38 12.86
C TYR A 329 -4.41 -6.87 13.15
N ASN A 330 -5.65 -7.33 13.02
CA ASN A 330 -6.02 -8.74 13.17
C ASN A 330 -5.97 -9.50 11.84
#